data_AF-A0A7Z0WMK1-F1
#
_entry.id   AF-A0A7Z0WMK1-F1
#
_cell.length_a   1.000
_cell.length_b   1.000
_cell.length_c   1.000
_cell.angle_alpha   90.00
_cell.angle_beta   90.00
_cell.angle_gamma   90.00
#
_symmetry.space_group_name_H-M   'P 1'
#
loop_
_entity.id
_entity.type
_entity.pdbx_description
1 polymer ?
#
loop_
_entity_poly.entity_id
_entity_poly.type
_entity_poly.pdbx_seq_one_letter_code
_entity_poly.pdbx_strand_id
1 'polypeptide(L)' 'MDPPEQHSGTSSGTSSGTPHGTLIVRAWLEDGRPDRLRVRILSTVGGQPAPPLAASSVEAVQTAVREFLTRLANIAEDSR' A
#
# COMPACT_ATOMS: atom_id res chain seq x y z
N MET A 1 0.50 -26.25 -50.74
CA MET A 1 1.23 -25.19 -50.02
C MET A 1 0.38 -24.90 -48.79
N ASP A 2 0.66 -25.58 -47.69
CA ASP A 2 -0.10 -25.46 -46.44
C ASP A 2 0.28 -24.19 -45.67
N PRO A 3 -0.66 -23.51 -44.99
CA PRO A 3 -0.32 -22.41 -44.10
C PRO A 3 0.32 -22.96 -42.81
N PRO A 4 1.27 -22.24 -42.19
CA PRO A 4 1.87 -22.68 -40.94
C PRO A 4 0.88 -22.52 -39.78
N GLU A 5 0.69 -23.61 -39.02
CA GLU A 5 -0.05 -23.60 -37.75
C GLU A 5 0.65 -22.65 -36.76
N GLN A 6 -0.06 -21.58 -36.39
CA GLN A 6 0.39 -20.69 -35.33
C GLN A 6 0.14 -21.38 -33.99
N HIS A 7 1.23 -21.86 -33.38
CA HIS A 7 1.23 -22.36 -32.01
C HIS A 7 0.73 -21.24 -31.09
N SER A 8 -0.51 -21.40 -30.61
CA SER A 8 -1.07 -20.58 -29.54
C SER A 8 -0.36 -20.93 -28.23
N GLY A 9 0.83 -20.36 -28.04
CA GLY A 9 1.44 -20.27 -26.73
C GLY A 9 0.59 -19.34 -25.88
N THR A 10 -0.27 -19.91 -25.04
CA THR A 10 -0.87 -19.20 -23.92
C THR A 10 0.26 -18.59 -23.09
N SER A 11 0.47 -17.28 -23.25
CA SER A 11 1.25 -16.50 -22.31
C SER A 11 0.50 -16.52 -20.98
N SER A 12 0.77 -17.52 -20.15
CA SER A 12 0.57 -17.43 -18.71
C SER A 12 1.57 -16.40 -18.19
N GLY A 13 1.29 -15.13 -18.46
CA GLY A 13 1.94 -14.03 -17.80
C GLY A 13 1.52 -14.09 -16.34
N THR A 14 2.29 -14.79 -15.51
CA THR A 14 2.29 -14.54 -14.08
C THR A 14 2.63 -13.06 -13.94
N SER A 15 1.63 -12.24 -13.64
CA SER A 15 1.88 -10.86 -13.21
C SER A 15 2.66 -10.93 -11.91
N SER A 16 3.99 -11.02 -12.00
CA SER A 16 4.89 -10.55 -10.96
C SER A 16 4.76 -9.02 -10.96
N GLY A 17 3.59 -8.55 -10.54
CA GLY A 17 3.36 -7.14 -10.30
C GLY A 17 4.18 -6.79 -9.06
N THR A 18 5.03 -5.77 -9.16
CA THR A 18 5.63 -5.18 -7.96
C THR A 18 4.51 -4.89 -6.96
N PRO A 19 4.61 -5.34 -5.70
CA PRO A 19 3.59 -5.06 -4.72
C PRO A 19 3.42 -3.57 -4.60
N HIS A 20 2.17 -3.15 -4.66
CA HIS A 20 1.78 -1.77 -4.58
C HIS A 20 1.00 -1.55 -3.29
N GLY A 21 1.18 -0.38 -2.71
CA GLY A 21 0.44 0.08 -1.56
C GLY A 21 0.14 1.55 -1.69
N THR A 22 -0.94 1.99 -1.06
CA THR A 22 -1.30 3.40 -0.93
C THR A 22 -1.43 3.74 0.55
N LEU A 23 -0.80 4.83 0.97
CA LEU A 23 -0.93 5.40 2.30
C LEU A 23 -1.38 6.85 2.17
N ILE A 24 -2.51 7.17 2.78
CA ILE A 24 -3.05 8.53 2.83
C ILE A 24 -2.98 9.01 4.27
N VAL A 25 -2.25 10.10 4.48
CA VAL A 25 -2.14 10.78 5.78
C VAL A 25 -2.92 12.09 5.71
N ARG A 26 -4.01 12.18 6.45
CA ARG A 26 -4.79 13.42 6.61
C ARG A 26 -4.47 14.02 7.95
N ALA A 27 -3.81 15.18 7.96
CA ALA A 27 -3.47 15.90 9.18
C ALA A 27 -4.23 17.22 9.25
N TRP A 28 -4.72 17.57 10.44
CA TRP A 28 -5.32 18.85 10.73
C TRP A 28 -5.04 19.23 12.19
N LEU A 29 -5.16 20.52 12.49
CA LEU A 29 -5.10 21.04 13.85
C LEU A 29 -6.53 21.29 14.33
N GLU A 30 -6.90 20.75 15.48
CA GLU A 30 -8.14 21.17 16.14
C GLU A 30 -7.97 22.61 16.67
N ASP A 31 -8.94 23.47 16.37
CA ASP A 31 -8.97 24.88 16.76
C ASP A 31 -7.74 25.70 16.32
N GLY A 32 -7.00 25.24 15.28
CA GLY A 32 -5.76 25.87 14.82
C GLY A 32 -4.59 25.75 15.80
N ARG A 33 -4.72 24.91 16.83
CA ARG A 33 -3.71 24.77 17.89
C ARG A 33 -2.66 23.71 17.54
N PRO A 34 -1.35 24.05 17.61
CA PRO A 34 -0.29 23.13 17.22
C PRO A 34 -0.17 21.91 18.17
N ASP A 35 -0.58 22.06 19.44
CA ASP A 35 -0.67 20.99 20.44
C ASP A 35 -1.85 20.04 20.23
N ARG A 36 -2.78 20.39 19.31
CA ARG A 36 -3.97 19.59 19.01
C ARG A 36 -3.92 18.99 17.61
N LEU A 37 -2.76 18.40 17.27
CA LEU A 37 -2.61 17.64 16.04
C LEU A 37 -3.57 16.45 16.04
N ARG A 38 -4.33 16.32 14.95
CA ARG A 38 -5.12 15.15 14.63
C ARG A 38 -4.70 14.61 13.28
N VAL A 39 -4.52 13.31 13.22
CA VAL A 39 -4.15 12.61 12.01
C VAL A 39 -5.06 11.41 11.83
N ARG A 40 -5.56 11.24 10.61
CA ARG A 40 -6.24 10.03 10.16
C ARG A 40 -5.45 9.41 9.04
N ILE A 41 -5.11 8.14 9.22
CA ILE A 41 -4.28 7.36 8.32
C ILE A 41 -5.16 6.29 7.68
N LEU A 42 -5.13 6.22 6.35
CA LEU A 42 -5.80 5.20 5.57
C LEU A 42 -4.72 4.46 4.78
N SER A 43 -4.71 3.14 4.84
CA SER A 43 -3.73 2.33 4.12
C SER A 43 -4.39 1.20 3.35
N THR A 44 -3.77 0.84 2.23
CA THR A 44 -4.16 -0.29 1.40
C THR A 44 -2.89 -0.94 0.87
N VAL A 45 -2.77 -2.26 1.00
CA VAL A 45 -1.62 -3.02 0.48
C VAL A 45 -2.15 -4.22 -0.31
N GLY A 46 -1.68 -4.41 -1.54
CA GLY A 46 -2.17 -5.51 -2.40
C GLY A 46 -3.68 -5.51 -2.62
N GLY A 47 -4.29 -4.32 -2.70
CA GLY A 47 -5.74 -4.15 -2.82
C GLY A 47 -6.54 -4.41 -1.54
N GLN A 48 -5.91 -4.75 -0.41
CA GLN A 48 -6.57 -4.98 0.86
C GLN A 48 -6.50 -3.72 1.75
N PRO A 49 -7.63 -3.03 2.01
CA PRO A 49 -7.65 -1.88 2.91
C PRO A 49 -7.48 -2.31 4.36
N ALA A 50 -6.70 -1.56 5.13
CA ALA A 50 -6.62 -1.72 6.58
C ALA A 50 -7.66 -0.83 7.30
N PRO A 51 -8.01 -1.15 8.55
CA PRO A 51 -8.82 -0.26 9.37
C PRO A 51 -8.19 1.15 9.47
N PRO A 52 -9.00 2.24 9.36
CA PRO A 52 -8.51 3.59 9.57
C PRO A 52 -7.87 3.75 10.95
N LEU A 53 -6.71 4.39 11.00
CA LEU A 53 -6.00 4.68 12.25
C LEU A 53 -6.11 6.19 12.57
N ALA A 54 -6.44 6.50 13.81
CA ALA A 54 -6.35 7.85 14.36
C ALA A 54 -5.05 8.01 15.16
N ALA A 55 -4.34 9.11 14.96
CA ALA A 55 -3.13 9.45 15.68
C ALA A 55 -3.16 10.94 16.09
N SER A 56 -2.48 11.27 17.18
CA SER A 56 -2.40 12.64 17.69
C SER A 56 -0.98 13.09 18.04
N SER A 57 0.04 12.27 17.72
CA SER A 57 1.44 12.62 17.91
C SER A 57 2.25 12.26 16.66
N VAL A 58 3.39 12.93 16.50
CA VAL A 58 4.30 12.68 15.37
C VAL A 58 4.85 11.26 15.43
N GLU A 59 5.18 10.77 16.62
CA GLU A 59 5.71 9.43 16.86
C GLU A 59 4.70 8.36 16.44
N ALA A 60 3.42 8.53 16.80
CA ALA A 60 2.36 7.60 16.39
C ALA A 60 2.20 7.54 14.86
N VAL A 61 2.31 8.69 14.18
CA VAL A 61 2.29 8.73 12.71
C VAL A 61 3.52 8.03 12.12
N GLN A 62 4.71 8.29 12.66
CA GLN A 62 5.94 7.63 12.20
C GLN A 62 5.87 6.10 12.37
N THR A 63 5.35 5.62 13.50
CA THR A 63 5.13 4.20 13.74
C THR A 63 4.19 3.61 12.70
N ALA A 64 3.05 4.25 12.43
CA ALA A 64 2.08 3.78 11.45
C ALA A 64 2.65 3.74 10.01
N VAL A 65 3.44 4.76 9.63
CA VAL A 65 4.13 4.78 8.33
C VAL A 65 5.14 3.63 8.24
N ARG A 66 5.91 3.41 9.30
CA ARG A 66 6.91 2.33 9.36
C ARG A 66 6.25 0.96 9.22
N GLU A 67 5.19 0.71 9.97
CA GLU A 67 4.42 -0.54 9.89
C GLU A 67 3.85 -0.79 8.49
N PHE A 68 3.32 0.26 7.84
CA PHE A 68 2.87 0.17 6.45
C PHE A 68 4.01 -0.24 5.50
N LEU A 69 5.16 0.42 5.59
CA LEU A 69 6.31 0.12 4.73
C LEU A 69 6.86 -1.29 4.98
N THR A 70 6.94 -1.72 6.23
CA THR A 70 7.33 -3.10 6.59
C THR A 70 6.36 -4.11 5.98
N ARG A 71 5.04 -3.87 6.09
CA ARG A 71 4.04 -4.77 5.49
C ARG A 71 4.15 -4.82 3.96
N LEU A 72 4.40 -3.68 3.31
CA LEU A 72 4.59 -3.63 1.86
C LEU A 72 5.85 -4.41 1.43
N ALA A 73 6.94 -4.29 2.18
CA ALA A 73 8.17 -5.02 1.93
C ALA A 73 7.98 -6.54 2.09
N ASN A 74 7.34 -6.99 3.16
CA ASN A 74 7.10 -8.42 3.40
C ASN A 74 6.28 -9.05 2.27
N ILE A 75 5.27 -8.34 1.75
CA ILE A 75 4.47 -8.83 0.61
C ILE A 75 5.32 -8.90 -0.68
N ALA A 76 6.32 -8.03 -0.82
CA ALA A 76 7.31 -8.12 -1.91
C ALA A 76 8.17 -9.36 -1.83
N GLU A 77 8.57 -9.74 -0.62
CA GLU A 77 9.38 -10.92 -0.36
C GLU A 77 8.57 -12.19 -0.58
N ASP A 78 7.31 -12.24 -0.11
CA ASP A 78 6.42 -13.40 -0.29
C ASP A 78 6.02 -13.64 -1.76
N SER A 79 6.14 -12.62 -2.61
CA SER A 79 5.78 -12.70 -4.04
C SER A 79 6.96 -13.08 -4.96
N ARG A 80 8.14 -13.36 -4.39
CA ARG A 80 9.40 -13.65 -5.11
C ARG A 80 9.74 -15.13 -5.12
#